data_AF-A0A0F9H627-F1
#
_entry.id   AF-A0A0F9H627-F1
#
_cell.length_a   1.000
_cell.length_b   1.000
_cell.length_c   1.000
_cell.angle_alpha   90.00
_cell.angle_beta   90.00
_cell.angle_gamma   90.00
#
_symmetry.space_group_name_H-M   'P 1'
#
loop_
_entity.id
_entity.type
_entity.pdbx_description
1 polymer ?
#
loop_
_entity_poly.entity_id
_entity_poly.type
_entity_poly.pdbx_seq_one_letter_code
_entity_poly.pdbx_strand_id
1 'polypeptide(L)' 'MIVNKFKRCDLMSVNDQKIDFQCPQCGSILKYTLMGFLFCEECDKEFTEEEIRESYST' A
#
# COMPACT_ATOMS: atom_id res chain seq x y z
N MET A 1 -24.93 5.45 17.63
CA MET A 1 -24.87 5.76 16.19
C MET A 1 -24.36 4.51 15.50
N ILE A 2 -25.20 3.90 14.66
CA ILE A 2 -24.98 2.55 14.13
C ILE A 2 -23.92 2.62 13.01
N VAL A 3 -22.78 1.99 13.24
CA VAL A 3 -21.77 1.66 12.23
C VAL A 3 -22.33 0.52 11.37
N ASN A 4 -22.59 0.79 10.09
CA ASN A 4 -22.43 -0.18 8.99
C ASN A 4 -22.85 0.44 7.65
N LYS A 5 -21.91 0.57 6.73
CA LYS A 5 -22.24 0.64 5.30
C LYS A 5 -21.25 -0.22 4.52
N PHE A 6 -21.43 -1.53 4.64
CA PHE A 6 -20.93 -2.51 3.68
C PHE A 6 -21.44 -2.11 2.29
N LYS A 7 -20.53 -1.61 1.43
CA LYS A 7 -20.77 -1.59 -0.02
C LYS A 7 -20.13 -2.85 -0.60
N ARG A 8 -20.98 -3.86 -0.73
CA ARG A 8 -20.74 -5.09 -1.47
C ARG A 8 -20.71 -4.73 -2.96
N CYS A 9 -19.54 -4.81 -3.59
CA CYS A 9 -19.40 -4.73 -5.04
C CYS A 9 -19.06 -6.13 -5.57
N ASP A 10 -20.09 -6.85 -6.00
CA ASP A 10 -19.99 -8.06 -6.81
C ASP A 10 -19.57 -7.65 -8.24
N LEU A 11 -18.28 -7.39 -8.44
CA LEU A 11 -17.68 -7.16 -9.75
C LEU A 11 -16.64 -8.26 -9.96
N MET A 12 -16.89 -9.17 -10.91
CA MET A 12 -15.83 -9.99 -11.53
C MET A 12 -14.92 -9.04 -12.32
N SER A 13 -14.17 -8.21 -11.60
CA SER A 13 -13.07 -7.43 -12.12
C SER A 13 -11.84 -8.30 -12.00
N VAL A 14 -11.09 -8.44 -13.08
CA VAL A 14 -9.66 -8.71 -12.99
C VAL A 14 -9.15 -7.71 -11.96
N ASN A 15 -8.82 -8.22 -10.78
CA ASN A 15 -8.46 -7.40 -9.65
C ASN A 15 -7.05 -6.90 -9.99
N ASP A 16 -6.97 -5.81 -10.76
CA ASP A 16 -5.84 -4.90 -10.78
C ASP A 16 -5.74 -4.35 -9.35
N GLN A 17 -5.38 -5.23 -8.41
CA GLN A 17 -4.89 -4.88 -7.10
C GLN A 17 -3.61 -4.12 -7.42
N LYS A 18 -3.73 -2.81 -7.60
CA LYS A 18 -2.65 -1.94 -7.20
C LYS A 18 -2.41 -2.32 -5.74
N ILE A 19 -1.38 -3.11 -5.53
CA ILE A 19 -0.92 -3.46 -4.20
C ILE A 19 -0.42 -2.14 -3.65
N ASP A 20 -1.25 -1.52 -2.81
CA ASP A 20 -0.84 -0.33 -2.08
C ASP A 20 0.10 -0.81 -0.97
N PHE A 21 1.40 -0.56 -1.15
CA PHE A 21 2.41 -0.87 -0.14
C PHE A 21 2.31 0.14 1.00
N GLN A 22 2.46 -0.30 2.24
CA GLN A 22 2.50 0.60 3.40
C GLN A 22 3.94 0.76 3.88
N CYS A 23 4.25 1.96 4.38
CA CYS A 23 5.53 2.26 4.97
C CYS A 23 5.69 1.45 6.27
N PRO A 24 6.77 0.67 6.44
CA PRO A 24 6.98 -0.12 7.64
C PRO A 24 7.24 0.73 8.90
N GLN A 25 7.55 2.02 8.74
CA GLN A 25 7.85 2.92 9.85
C GLN A 25 6.61 3.63 10.41
N CYS A 26 5.72 4.11 9.54
CA CYS A 26 4.57 4.92 9.92
C CYS A 26 3.21 4.35 9.50
N GLY A 27 3.17 3.32 8.65
CA GLY A 27 1.95 2.72 8.13
C GLY A 27 1.29 3.49 6.98
N SER A 28 1.85 4.63 6.57
CA SER A 28 1.32 5.43 5.45
C SER A 28 1.50 4.71 4.10
N ILE A 29 0.61 4.98 3.15
CA ILE A 29 0.68 4.40 1.81
C ILE A 29 1.90 4.94 1.07
N LEU A 30 2.72 4.05 0.52
CA LEU A 30 3.87 4.37 -0.30
C LEU A 30 3.44 4.68 -1.74
N LYS A 31 4.12 5.63 -2.37
CA LYS A 31 3.90 6.01 -3.76
C LYS A 31 5.03 5.51 -4.63
N TYR A 32 4.70 4.94 -5.79
CA TYR A 32 5.72 4.62 -6.79
C TYR A 32 6.31 5.89 -7.38
N THR A 33 7.63 5.99 -7.32
CA THR A 33 8.43 6.99 -8.02
C THR A 33 8.61 6.57 -9.49
N LEU A 34 8.99 7.53 -10.35
CA LEU A 34 9.28 7.25 -11.76
C LEU A 34 10.46 6.29 -11.97
N MET A 35 11.31 6.12 -10.95
CA MET A 35 12.44 5.20 -10.97
C MET A 35 12.08 3.79 -10.47
N GLY A 36 10.81 3.55 -10.08
CA GLY A 36 10.35 2.25 -9.59
C GLY A 36 10.56 2.02 -8.09
N PHE A 37 10.97 3.03 -7.33
CA PHE A 37 11.04 2.97 -5.86
C PHE A 37 9.70 3.33 -5.21
N LEU A 38 9.51 2.91 -3.97
CA LEU A 38 8.36 3.22 -3.12
C LEU A 38 8.70 4.35 -2.14
N PHE A 39 8.13 5.52 -2.33
CA PHE A 39 8.39 6.70 -1.49
C PHE A 39 7.29 6.92 -0.45
N CYS A 40 7.71 7.20 0.79
CA CYS A 40 6.85 7.61 1.88
C CYS A 40 6.93 9.13 2.08
N GLU A 41 5.82 9.84 1.88
CA GLU A 41 5.76 11.30 2.11
C GLU A 41 5.90 11.66 3.60
N GLU A 42 5.33 10.86 4.51
CA GLU A 42 5.38 11.15 5.95
C GLU A 42 6.78 10.97 6.57
N CYS A 43 7.56 10.03 6.05
CA CYS A 43 8.91 9.75 6.55
C CYS A 43 10.00 10.40 5.70
N ASP A 44 9.64 11.00 4.56
CA ASP A 44 10.55 11.51 3.54
C ASP A 44 11.65 10.49 3.18
N LYS A 45 11.22 9.25 2.91
CA LYS A 45 12.10 8.09 2.66
C LYS A 45 11.65 7.26 1.49
N GLU A 46 12.63 6.72 0.77
CA GLU A 46 12.44 5.78 -0.32
C GLU A 46 12.74 4.36 0.16
N PHE A 47 11.99 3.41 -0.37
CA PHE A 47 12.10 1.99 -0.12
C PHE A 47 12.08 1.25 -1.45
N THR A 48 12.79 0.13 -1.52
CA THR A 48 12.67 -0.84 -2.61
C THR A 48 11.52 -1.81 -2.33
N GLU A 49 10.96 -2.43 -3.37
CA GLU A 49 9.99 -3.51 -3.18
C GLU A 49 10.55 -4.68 -2.35
N GLU A 50 11.86 -4.92 -2.44
CA GLU A 50 12.57 -5.96 -1.68
C GLU A 50 12.54 -5.65 -0.18
N GLU A 51 12.92 -4.44 0.23
CA GLU A 51 12.85 -3.98 1.63
C GLU A 51 11.43 -4.07 2.19
N ILE A 52 10.43 -3.69 1.38
CA ILE A 52 9.03 -3.77 1.81
C ILE A 52 8.59 -5.23 1.94
N ARG A 53 8.94 -6.12 0.99
CA ARG A 53 8.62 -7.55 1.08
C ARG A 53 9.26 -8.22 2.30
N GLU A 54 10.50 -7.87 2.63
CA GLU A 54 11.16 -8.37 3.84
C GLU A 54 10.42 -7.91 5.11
N SER A 55 9.94 -6.67 5.13
CA SER A 55 9.20 -6.12 6.29
C SER A 55 7.88 -6.83 6.57
N TYR A 56 7.23 -7.42 5.56
CA TYR A 56 6.00 -8.21 5.72
C TYR A 56 6.22 -9.71 5.94
N SER A 57 7.46 -10.18 5.82
CA SER A 57 7.80 -11.61 5.94
C SER A 57 8.20 -12.04 7.36
N THR A 58 8.15 -11.13 8.33
CA THR A 58 8.41 -11.35 9.77
C THR A 58 7.15 -11.10 10.59
#